data_AF-A0A5C3EQC3-F1
#
_entry.id   AF-A0A5C3EQC3-F1
#
_cell.length_a   1.000
_cell.length_b   1.000
_cell.length_c   1.000
_cell.angle_alpha   90.00
_cell.angle_beta   90.00
_cell.angle_gamma   90.00
#
_symmetry.space_group_name_H-M   'P 1'
#
loop_
_entity.id
_entity.type
_entity.pdbx_description
1 polymer ?
#
loop_
_entity_poly.entity_id
_entity_poly.type
_entity_poly.pdbx_seq_one_letter_code
_entity_poly.pdbx_strand_id
1 'polypeptide(L)'
;MTPSAPSHAPSTAIPEHCYYCFMVIEHELNSNSEPKPSPPFNDDDQEYPLFVTWNIFPHSSTRKSILSSPSSRPTPRLRGCIGTFEPYPLAHGLAEYASISAFKDRRFSPISQVELSRLECGVSLLTEFEDCQDYLDWQVGVHGIYIHLPNPALAPKPLLARGNEDSASSSSGSGASTPAPAAKKTRLSRSSSSEPTFLTATYLPDVIPDQGWSKQQAIDSAIRKAGFNGRITEDIRKALRVRRYRSEKVQSTWHDYVAWKQDLL
;
A
#
# COMPACT_ATOMS: atom_id res chain seq x y z
N MET A 1 1.20 -36.37 -25.86
CA MET A 1 0.31 -35.36 -25.27
C MET A 1 1.19 -34.25 -24.76
N THR A 2 1.36 -33.19 -25.55
CA THR A 2 2.06 -31.97 -25.14
C THR A 2 1.24 -31.25 -24.08
N PRO A 3 1.82 -30.84 -22.94
CA PRO A 3 1.10 -30.04 -21.97
C PRO A 3 0.82 -28.67 -22.58
N SER A 4 -0.46 -28.34 -22.70
CA SER A 4 -0.96 -27.03 -23.09
C SER A 4 -0.37 -25.98 -22.16
N ALA A 5 0.31 -24.98 -22.71
CA ALA A 5 0.78 -23.84 -21.94
C ALA A 5 -0.41 -23.17 -21.22
N PRO A 6 -0.27 -22.73 -19.97
CA PRO A 6 -1.33 -21.98 -19.30
C PRO A 6 -1.58 -20.71 -20.11
N SER A 7 -2.84 -20.51 -20.52
CA SER A 7 -3.30 -19.24 -21.07
C SER A 7 -3.04 -18.16 -20.01
N HIS A 8 -2.03 -17.31 -20.22
CA HIS A 8 -1.85 -16.13 -19.40
C HIS A 8 -3.08 -15.25 -19.57
N ALA A 9 -3.90 -15.17 -18.52
CA ALA A 9 -4.92 -14.14 -18.44
C ALA A 9 -4.23 -12.77 -18.60
N PRO A 10 -4.85 -11.78 -19.28
CA PRO A 10 -4.31 -10.44 -19.36
C PRO A 10 -4.10 -9.89 -17.93
N SER A 11 -2.96 -9.24 -17.69
CA SER A 11 -2.68 -8.65 -16.38
C SER A 11 -3.68 -7.55 -16.09
N THR A 12 -4.22 -7.55 -14.87
CA THR A 12 -5.16 -6.53 -14.39
C THR A 12 -4.49 -5.17 -14.29
N ALA A 13 -3.18 -5.12 -14.02
CA ALA A 13 -2.42 -3.88 -13.90
C ALA A 13 -1.62 -3.60 -15.18
N ILE A 14 -2.02 -2.56 -15.94
CA ILE A 14 -1.40 -2.19 -17.22
C ILE A 14 -0.66 -0.84 -17.15
N PRO A 15 0.35 -0.58 -18.01
CA PRO A 15 1.13 0.68 -17.98
C PRO A 15 0.27 1.95 -18.09
N GLU A 16 -0.85 1.88 -18.80
CA GLU A 16 -1.82 2.96 -18.98
C GLU A 16 -2.39 3.47 -17.66
N HIS A 17 -2.45 2.62 -16.62
CA HIS A 17 -2.81 3.06 -15.27
C HIS A 17 -1.79 4.05 -14.70
N CYS A 18 -0.49 3.78 -14.88
CA CYS A 18 0.58 4.69 -14.49
C CYS A 18 0.58 5.98 -15.34
N TYR A 19 0.33 5.86 -16.65
CA TYR A 19 0.22 7.03 -17.54
C TYR A 19 -0.94 7.95 -17.13
N TYR A 20 -2.08 7.37 -16.75
CA TYR A 20 -3.20 8.15 -16.24
C TYR A 20 -2.87 8.88 -14.94
N CYS A 21 -2.18 8.23 -14.00
CA CYS A 21 -1.68 8.91 -12.80
C CYS A 21 -0.75 10.08 -13.15
N PHE A 22 0.12 9.95 -14.17
CA PHE A 22 0.96 11.05 -14.64
C PHE A 22 0.14 12.19 -15.26
N MET A 23 -0.86 11.88 -16.09
CA MET A 23 -1.78 12.88 -16.67
C MET A 23 -2.45 13.71 -15.58
N VAL A 24 -2.89 13.08 -14.49
CA VAL A 24 -3.54 13.74 -13.35
C VAL A 24 -2.59 14.72 -12.66
N ILE A 25 -1.38 14.29 -12.29
CA ILE A 25 -0.45 15.18 -11.58
C ILE A 25 0.15 16.27 -12.49
N GLU A 26 0.36 15.98 -13.78
CA GLU A 26 0.80 16.97 -14.77
C GLU A 26 -0.26 18.06 -14.93
N HIS A 27 -1.54 17.68 -15.00
CA HIS A 27 -2.66 18.62 -15.07
C HIS A 27 -2.75 19.51 -13.82
N GLU A 28 -2.65 18.93 -12.62
CA GLU A 28 -2.70 19.70 -11.36
C GLU A 28 -1.53 20.70 -11.24
N LEU A 29 -0.33 20.33 -11.71
CA LEU A 29 0.84 21.20 -11.67
C LEU A 29 0.81 22.33 -12.71
N ASN A 30 0.17 22.11 -13.86
CA ASN A 30 0.06 23.10 -14.94
C ASN A 30 -1.06 24.14 -14.72
N SER A 31 -1.62 24.23 -13.51
CA SER A 31 -2.64 25.20 -13.09
C SER A 31 -4.02 25.03 -13.75
N ASN A 32 -4.78 24.01 -13.30
CA ASN A 32 -6.26 23.92 -13.30
C ASN A 32 -7.00 24.36 -14.59
N SER A 33 -6.47 24.05 -15.78
CA SER A 33 -7.23 24.23 -17.01
C SER A 33 -8.14 23.03 -17.23
N GLU A 34 -9.44 23.14 -16.97
CA GLU A 34 -10.42 22.17 -17.46
C GLU A 34 -10.26 21.94 -18.97
N PRO A 35 -10.52 20.72 -19.50
CA PRO A 35 -11.11 19.57 -18.82
C PRO A 35 -10.11 18.70 -18.06
N LYS A 36 -10.57 18.04 -16.99
CA LYS A 36 -9.82 16.95 -16.33
C LYS A 36 -9.42 15.85 -17.32
N PRO A 37 -8.25 15.19 -17.12
CA PRO A 37 -7.81 14.11 -17.98
C PRO A 37 -8.78 12.92 -17.94
N SER A 38 -9.12 12.39 -19.11
CA SER A 38 -9.86 11.13 -19.27
C SER A 38 -8.92 9.92 -19.17
N PRO A 39 -9.36 8.79 -18.59
CA PRO A 39 -8.56 7.58 -18.55
C PRO A 39 -8.28 7.06 -19.97
N PRO A 40 -7.03 6.68 -20.30
CA PRO A 40 -6.65 6.13 -21.61
C PRO A 40 -6.91 4.61 -21.72
N PHE A 41 -7.75 4.06 -20.85
CA PHE A 41 -8.07 2.64 -20.77
C PHE A 41 -9.56 2.48 -20.52
N ASN A 42 -10.10 1.31 -20.85
CA ASN A 42 -11.43 0.90 -20.43
C ASN A 42 -11.30 0.18 -19.08
N ASP A 43 -12.05 0.61 -18.07
CA ASP A 43 -12.05 0.00 -16.76
C ASP A 43 -13.19 -1.00 -16.54
N ASP A 44 -14.13 -1.15 -17.49
CA ASP A 44 -15.25 -2.12 -17.42
C ASP A 44 -16.01 -2.09 -16.07
N ASP A 45 -16.16 -0.90 -15.47
CA ASP A 45 -16.74 -0.67 -14.14
C ASP A 45 -16.07 -1.50 -13.02
N GLN A 46 -14.80 -1.88 -13.20
CA GLN A 46 -14.04 -2.65 -12.22
C GLN A 46 -13.66 -1.78 -11.02
N GLU A 47 -13.68 -2.42 -9.84
CA GLU A 47 -13.30 -1.81 -8.58
C GLU A 47 -12.17 -2.60 -7.93
N TYR A 48 -11.17 -1.87 -7.44
CA TYR A 48 -10.03 -2.48 -6.76
C TYR A 48 -9.66 -1.67 -5.52
N PRO A 49 -9.32 -2.33 -4.40
CA PRO A 49 -8.42 -1.72 -3.45
C PRO A 49 -7.09 -1.47 -4.15
N LEU A 50 -6.58 -0.24 -4.07
CA LEU A 50 -5.44 0.17 -4.88
C LEU A 50 -4.51 1.12 -4.15
N PHE A 51 -3.26 1.13 -4.59
CA PHE A 51 -2.21 2.03 -4.12
C PHE A 51 -1.52 2.70 -5.29
N VAL A 52 -1.34 4.02 -5.21
CA VAL A 52 -0.49 4.78 -6.11
C VAL A 52 0.78 5.17 -5.36
N THR A 53 1.91 4.84 -5.97
CA THR A 53 3.25 5.07 -5.43
C THR A 53 4.02 5.94 -6.41
N TRP A 54 4.66 6.98 -5.89
CA TRP A 54 5.64 7.78 -6.60
C TRP A 54 7.03 7.42 -6.07
N ASN A 55 7.94 7.07 -6.97
CA ASN A 55 9.36 6.99 -6.69
C ASN A 55 10.09 8.09 -7.48
N ILE A 56 11.28 8.47 -7.00
CA ILE A 56 12.10 9.49 -7.65
C ILE A 56 13.55 9.05 -7.80
N PHE A 57 14.07 9.20 -9.01
CA PHE A 57 15.47 8.91 -9.30
C PHE A 57 16.40 10.03 -8.81
N PRO A 58 17.60 9.69 -8.30
CA PRO A 58 18.63 10.68 -8.00
C PRO A 58 18.98 11.55 -9.21
N HIS A 59 19.41 12.79 -8.99
CA HIS A 59 19.72 13.74 -10.07
C HIS A 59 20.86 13.26 -11.00
N SER A 60 21.75 12.41 -10.49
CA SER A 60 22.88 11.83 -11.23
C SER A 60 22.49 10.69 -12.19
N SER A 61 21.23 10.28 -12.17
CA SER A 61 20.72 9.09 -12.87
C SER A 61 20.45 9.33 -14.35
N THR A 62 20.18 10.58 -14.74
CA THR A 62 19.81 10.98 -16.11
C THR A 62 20.92 10.79 -17.14
N ARG A 63 22.18 10.54 -16.73
CA ARG A 63 23.33 10.38 -17.64
C ARG A 63 24.01 9.00 -17.60
N LYS A 64 23.61 8.10 -16.70
CA LYS A 64 24.37 6.84 -16.46
C LYS A 64 23.76 5.58 -17.09
N SER A 65 22.50 5.63 -17.53
CA SER A 65 21.66 4.44 -17.74
C SER A 65 22.12 3.45 -18.83
N ILE A 66 22.67 3.92 -19.95
CA ILE A 66 22.85 3.04 -21.13
C ILE A 66 24.12 2.17 -21.05
N LEU A 67 25.09 2.52 -20.19
CA LEU A 67 26.39 1.82 -20.07
C LEU A 67 26.65 1.26 -18.66
N SER A 68 25.77 1.51 -17.70
CA SER A 68 25.94 1.07 -16.32
C SER A 68 25.56 -0.40 -16.12
N SER A 69 26.43 -1.17 -15.49
CA SER A 69 26.17 -2.53 -15.00
C SER A 69 24.85 -2.61 -14.22
N PRO A 70 24.13 -3.75 -14.25
CA PRO A 70 22.92 -3.97 -13.45
C PRO A 70 23.06 -3.58 -11.97
N SER A 71 24.25 -3.75 -11.39
CA SER A 71 24.58 -3.40 -10.00
C SER A 71 24.76 -1.89 -9.74
N SER A 72 24.88 -1.09 -10.80
CA SER A 72 25.11 0.36 -10.77
C SER A 72 23.95 1.18 -11.33
N ARG A 73 22.84 0.50 -11.69
CA ARG A 73 21.61 1.19 -12.08
C ARG A 73 21.10 2.00 -10.87
N PRO A 74 20.72 3.27 -11.09
CA PRO A 74 20.21 4.10 -10.02
C PRO A 74 18.89 3.53 -9.51
N THR A 75 18.83 3.22 -8.22
CA THR A 75 17.60 2.80 -7.55
C THR A 75 16.79 4.04 -7.19
N PRO A 76 15.52 4.14 -7.59
CA PRO A 76 14.68 5.26 -7.20
C PRO A 76 14.33 5.14 -5.71
N ARG A 77 14.04 6.27 -5.06
CA ARG A 77 13.58 6.29 -3.66
C ARG A 77 12.11 6.68 -3.60
N LEU A 78 11.42 6.23 -2.55
CA LEU A 78 10.03 6.60 -2.32
C LEU A 78 9.84 8.12 -2.23
N ARG A 79 8.84 8.63 -2.93
CA ARG A 79 8.48 10.06 -3.05
C ARG A 79 7.04 10.38 -2.66
N GLY A 80 6.20 9.35 -2.55
CA GLY A 80 4.82 9.39 -2.06
C GLY A 80 4.17 8.02 -2.22
N CYS A 81 3.29 7.60 -1.32
CA CYS A 81 2.51 6.37 -1.50
C CYS A 81 1.27 6.39 -0.62
N ILE A 82 0.10 6.40 -1.25
CA ILE A 82 -1.21 6.38 -0.59
C ILE A 82 -2.17 5.52 -1.42
N GLY A 83 -3.13 4.90 -0.74
CA GLY A 83 -4.11 4.00 -1.34
C GLY A 83 -5.22 3.65 -0.36
N THR A 84 -6.04 2.68 -0.76
CA THR A 84 -7.17 2.17 0.02
C THR A 84 -7.24 0.65 0.02
N PHE A 85 -7.81 0.11 1.10
CA PHE A 85 -8.16 -1.30 1.22
C PHE A 85 -9.63 -1.59 0.90
N GLU A 86 -10.44 -0.56 0.69
CA GLU A 86 -11.80 -0.69 0.19
C GLU A 86 -11.79 -0.66 -1.34
N PRO A 87 -12.55 -1.55 -2.02
CA PRO A 87 -12.73 -1.47 -3.45
C PRO A 87 -13.20 -0.07 -3.86
N TYR A 88 -12.60 0.45 -4.92
CA TYR A 88 -12.92 1.77 -5.45
C TYR A 88 -12.91 1.72 -6.98
N PRO A 89 -13.80 2.46 -7.67
CA PRO A 89 -13.81 2.50 -9.14
C PRO A 89 -12.43 2.84 -9.69
N LEU A 90 -11.92 1.99 -10.58
CA LEU A 90 -10.52 1.99 -10.97
C LEU A 90 -10.03 3.35 -11.48
N ALA A 91 -10.70 3.94 -12.46
CA ALA A 91 -10.31 5.25 -12.98
C ALA A 91 -10.38 6.34 -11.88
N HIS A 92 -11.47 6.39 -11.11
CA HIS A 92 -11.62 7.41 -10.08
C HIS A 92 -10.58 7.28 -8.98
N GLY A 93 -10.30 6.04 -8.54
CA GLY A 93 -9.31 5.77 -7.50
C GLY A 93 -7.89 6.05 -7.97
N LEU A 94 -7.54 5.70 -9.21
CA LEU A 94 -6.24 6.06 -9.77
C LEU A 94 -6.03 7.57 -9.80
N ALA A 95 -7.03 8.35 -10.21
CA ALA A 95 -6.93 9.80 -10.21
C ALA A 95 -6.84 10.38 -8.79
N GLU A 96 -7.73 9.96 -7.88
CA GLU A 96 -7.75 10.45 -6.51
C GLU A 96 -6.45 10.11 -5.76
N TYR A 97 -6.03 8.85 -5.79
CA TYR A 97 -4.84 8.40 -5.07
C TYR A 97 -3.53 8.85 -5.73
N ALA A 98 -3.50 9.12 -7.04
CA ALA A 98 -2.37 9.80 -7.67
C ALA A 98 -2.16 11.21 -7.10
N SER A 99 -3.23 12.00 -7.05
CA SER A 99 -3.21 13.36 -6.47
C SER A 99 -2.83 13.34 -4.99
N ILE A 100 -3.51 12.51 -4.19
CA ILE A 100 -3.26 12.42 -2.75
C ILE A 100 -1.82 11.99 -2.46
N SER A 101 -1.32 10.95 -3.13
CA SER A 101 0.06 10.46 -2.91
C SER A 101 1.12 11.44 -3.40
N ALA A 102 0.85 12.25 -4.42
CA ALA A 102 1.77 13.26 -4.94
C ALA A 102 1.85 14.53 -4.08
N PHE A 103 0.70 14.99 -3.57
CA PHE A 103 0.59 16.33 -3.00
C PHE A 103 0.19 16.38 -1.52
N LYS A 104 -0.41 15.30 -0.99
CA LYS A 104 -0.98 15.26 0.37
C LYS A 104 -0.34 14.21 1.29
N ASP A 105 0.63 13.44 0.81
CA ASP A 105 1.42 12.54 1.65
C ASP A 105 2.35 13.35 2.58
N ARG A 106 1.93 13.51 3.84
CA ARG A 106 2.62 14.35 4.84
C ARG A 106 4.05 13.95 5.19
N ARG A 107 4.52 12.79 4.71
CA ARG A 107 5.91 12.34 4.88
C ARG A 107 6.86 13.06 3.91
N PHE A 108 6.32 13.65 2.85
CA PHE A 108 7.07 14.31 1.79
C PHE A 108 6.48 15.70 1.51
N SER A 109 7.28 16.61 0.95
CA SER A 109 6.74 17.85 0.39
C SER A 109 5.92 17.53 -0.87
N PRO A 110 4.94 18.36 -1.27
CA PRO A 110 4.24 18.17 -2.54
C PRO A 110 5.23 18.02 -3.70
N ILE A 111 4.95 17.12 -4.65
CA ILE A 111 5.73 16.96 -5.89
C ILE A 111 5.69 18.28 -6.68
N SER A 112 6.82 18.66 -7.27
CA SER A 112 6.95 19.88 -8.08
C SER A 112 7.19 19.56 -9.57
N GLN A 113 6.91 20.53 -10.44
CA GLN A 113 7.08 20.38 -11.90
C GLN A 113 8.49 19.90 -12.31
N VAL A 114 9.53 20.41 -11.64
CA VAL A 114 10.92 20.06 -11.94
C VAL A 114 11.26 18.60 -11.58
N GLU A 115 10.44 17.97 -10.74
CA GLU A 115 10.64 16.57 -10.34
C GLU A 115 10.10 15.58 -11.37
N LEU A 116 9.12 15.97 -12.21
CA LEU A 116 8.39 15.09 -13.12
C LEU A 116 9.32 14.21 -13.96
N SER A 117 10.33 14.81 -14.60
CA SER A 117 11.32 14.10 -15.43
C SER A 117 12.10 12.97 -14.73
N ARG A 118 12.03 12.89 -13.40
CA ARG A 118 12.74 11.88 -12.60
C ARG A 118 11.79 10.94 -11.86
N LEU A 119 10.49 11.06 -12.07
CA LEU A 119 9.52 10.23 -11.38
C LEU A 119 9.33 8.88 -12.05
N GLU A 120 8.97 7.93 -11.22
CA GLU A 120 8.39 6.65 -11.58
C GLU A 120 7.06 6.53 -10.84
N CYS A 121 6.00 6.23 -11.57
CA CYS A 121 4.72 5.87 -11.01
C CYS A 121 4.67 4.35 -10.83
N GLY A 122 4.14 3.89 -9.71
CA GLY A 122 3.77 2.51 -9.48
C GLY A 122 2.31 2.42 -9.07
N VAL A 123 1.55 1.57 -9.75
CA VAL A 123 0.17 1.23 -9.42
C VAL A 123 0.16 -0.21 -8.89
N SER A 124 -0.51 -0.42 -7.76
CA SER A 124 -0.74 -1.76 -7.20
C SER A 124 -2.23 -1.97 -7.02
N LEU A 125 -2.79 -2.94 -7.74
CA LEU A 125 -4.19 -3.37 -7.62
C LEU A 125 -4.23 -4.63 -6.76
N LEU A 126 -5.07 -4.63 -5.73
CA LEU A 126 -5.20 -5.77 -4.84
C LEU A 126 -6.34 -6.67 -5.31
N THR A 127 -6.05 -7.95 -5.48
CA THR A 127 -6.94 -8.94 -6.11
C THR A 127 -7.07 -10.19 -5.24
N GLU A 128 -8.03 -11.05 -5.56
CA GLU A 128 -8.18 -12.39 -4.96
C GLU A 128 -8.25 -12.39 -3.42
N PHE A 129 -9.12 -11.57 -2.82
CA PHE A 129 -9.29 -11.54 -1.37
C PHE A 129 -10.06 -12.76 -0.84
N GLU A 130 -9.37 -13.63 -0.09
CA GLU A 130 -9.91 -14.85 0.51
C GLU A 130 -9.80 -14.83 2.03
N ASP A 131 -10.81 -15.35 2.73
CA ASP A 131 -10.69 -15.61 4.17
C ASP A 131 -9.76 -16.81 4.41
N CYS A 132 -8.83 -16.66 5.34
CA CYS A 132 -7.91 -17.70 5.75
C CYS A 132 -8.57 -18.67 6.75
N GLN A 133 -8.22 -19.95 6.70
CA GLN A 133 -8.70 -20.95 7.67
C GLN A 133 -8.15 -20.70 9.08
N ASP A 134 -6.91 -20.25 9.17
CA ASP A 134 -6.27 -19.79 10.40
C ASP A 134 -5.33 -18.61 10.12
N TYR A 135 -4.74 -18.03 11.17
CA TYR A 135 -3.89 -16.84 11.04
C TYR A 135 -2.57 -17.06 10.28
N LEU A 136 -2.22 -18.30 9.95
CA LEU A 136 -1.02 -18.71 9.19
C LEU A 136 -1.35 -19.28 7.81
N ASP A 137 -2.62 -19.37 7.41
CA ASP A 137 -3.08 -19.89 6.11
C ASP A 137 -2.90 -18.89 4.95
N TRP A 138 -1.64 -18.54 4.68
CA TRP A 138 -1.21 -17.69 3.58
C TRP A 138 0.22 -18.04 3.17
N GLN A 139 0.81 -17.40 2.16
CA GLN A 139 2.16 -17.75 1.66
C GLN A 139 3.02 -16.50 1.57
N VAL A 140 4.20 -16.56 2.20
CA VAL A 140 5.19 -15.46 2.19
C VAL A 140 5.65 -15.19 0.76
N GLY A 141 5.69 -13.91 0.37
CA GLY A 141 6.10 -13.47 -0.96
C GLY A 141 5.06 -13.73 -2.06
N VAL A 142 3.89 -14.26 -1.70
CA VAL A 142 2.77 -14.47 -2.64
C VAL A 142 1.54 -13.69 -2.18
N HIS A 143 1.21 -13.79 -0.91
CA HIS A 143 0.01 -13.18 -0.34
C HIS A 143 0.35 -11.97 0.54
N GLY A 144 -0.44 -10.92 0.40
CA GLY A 144 -0.62 -9.90 1.43
C GLY A 144 -1.59 -10.41 2.49
N ILE A 145 -1.56 -9.79 3.67
CA ILE A 145 -2.46 -10.12 4.78
C ILE A 145 -3.26 -8.88 5.19
N TYR A 146 -4.53 -9.08 5.51
CA TYR A 146 -5.41 -8.08 6.10
C TYR A 146 -6.09 -8.67 7.34
N ILE A 147 -5.68 -8.19 8.52
CA ILE A 147 -6.12 -8.73 9.80
C ILE A 147 -7.26 -7.90 10.39
N HIS A 148 -8.19 -8.59 11.07
CA HIS A 148 -9.21 -7.99 11.90
C HIS A 148 -9.12 -8.62 13.29
N LEU A 149 -8.72 -7.83 14.28
CA LEU A 149 -8.68 -8.22 15.68
C LEU A 149 -9.90 -7.62 16.39
N PRO A 150 -10.77 -8.40 17.04
CA PRO A 150 -11.84 -7.86 17.88
C PRO A 150 -11.26 -6.87 18.90
N ASN A 151 -11.86 -5.68 19.02
CA ASN A 151 -11.30 -4.66 19.89
C ASN A 151 -11.43 -5.09 21.36
N PRO A 152 -10.31 -5.33 22.07
CA PRO A 152 -10.33 -5.79 23.46
C PRO A 152 -10.95 -4.78 24.43
N ALA A 153 -10.97 -3.49 24.07
CA ALA A 153 -11.63 -2.46 24.88
C ALA A 153 -13.17 -2.55 24.83
N LEU A 154 -13.71 -3.24 23.84
CA LEU A 154 -15.15 -3.45 23.63
C LEU A 154 -15.57 -4.92 23.81
N ALA A 155 -14.60 -5.84 23.84
CA ALA A 155 -14.85 -7.26 24.05
C ALA A 155 -15.37 -7.52 25.48
N PRO A 156 -16.38 -8.38 25.67
CA PRO A 156 -16.75 -8.85 26.99
C PRO A 156 -15.51 -9.47 27.67
N LYS A 157 -15.34 -9.17 28.97
CA LYS A 157 -14.19 -9.57 29.79
C LYS A 157 -13.78 -11.06 29.81
N PRO A 158 -14.57 -12.09 29.39
CA PRO A 158 -14.09 -13.47 29.47
C PRO A 158 -12.98 -13.83 28.46
N LEU A 159 -12.79 -13.09 27.37
CA LEU A 159 -11.80 -13.46 26.34
C LEU A 159 -10.35 -13.12 26.70
N LEU A 160 -10.11 -12.29 27.71
CA LEU A 160 -8.76 -11.80 28.08
C LEU A 160 -8.31 -12.21 29.49
N ALA A 161 -9.16 -12.89 30.26
CA ALA A 161 -8.95 -13.14 31.69
C ALA A 161 -8.31 -14.50 32.03
N ARG A 162 -7.86 -15.29 31.03
CA ARG A 162 -7.23 -16.62 31.27
C ARG A 162 -5.70 -16.61 31.20
N GLY A 163 -5.07 -15.52 31.61
CA GLY A 163 -3.62 -15.46 31.82
C GLY A 163 -3.33 -14.94 33.23
N ASN A 164 -3.39 -15.83 34.22
CA ASN A 164 -2.94 -15.55 35.57
C ASN A 164 -1.52 -14.97 35.55
N GLU A 165 -1.38 -13.85 36.26
CA GLU A 165 -0.31 -13.44 37.18
C GLU A 165 0.98 -14.27 37.06
N ASP A 166 2.04 -13.67 36.49
CA ASP A 166 3.31 -13.48 37.20
C ASP A 166 4.39 -12.84 36.31
N SER A 167 5.13 -11.93 36.94
CA SER A 167 6.51 -11.51 36.67
C SER A 167 6.81 -10.57 35.48
N ALA A 168 7.28 -9.40 35.90
CA ALA A 168 7.92 -8.35 35.12
C ALA A 168 9.18 -8.84 34.39
N SER A 169 9.47 -8.24 33.23
CA SER A 169 10.81 -7.80 32.82
C SER A 169 10.74 -6.94 31.56
N SER A 170 11.37 -5.77 31.66
CA SER A 170 11.59 -4.74 30.65
C SER A 170 12.65 -5.13 29.62
N SER A 171 12.44 -4.77 28.35
CA SER A 171 13.56 -4.51 27.42
C SER A 171 13.12 -3.62 26.26
N SER A 172 13.83 -2.51 26.15
CA SER A 172 13.75 -1.47 25.13
C SER A 172 14.21 -1.99 23.76
N GLY A 173 13.53 -1.59 22.68
CA GLY A 173 13.94 -1.88 21.30
C GLY A 173 13.48 -0.77 20.38
N SER A 174 14.40 0.12 20.02
CA SER A 174 14.21 1.20 19.06
C SER A 174 14.10 0.63 17.64
N GLY A 175 13.00 0.91 16.95
CA GLY A 175 12.80 0.60 15.54
C GLY A 175 12.03 1.72 14.87
N ALA A 176 12.72 2.51 14.05
CA ALA A 176 12.19 3.68 13.37
C ALA A 176 10.98 3.30 12.49
N SER A 177 9.81 3.86 12.82
CA SER A 177 8.59 3.71 12.05
C SER A 177 8.19 5.06 11.46
N THR A 178 8.03 5.09 10.15
CA THR A 178 7.46 6.23 9.42
C THR A 178 6.04 6.49 9.93
N PRO A 179 5.67 7.73 10.30
CA PRO A 179 4.37 8.00 10.92
C PRO A 179 3.25 8.00 9.87
N ALA A 180 2.21 7.22 10.13
CA ALA A 180 0.87 7.50 9.62
C ALA A 180 0.34 8.79 10.30
N PRO A 181 -0.53 9.56 9.63
CA PRO A 181 -0.92 10.90 10.05
C PRO A 181 -1.59 10.97 11.44
N ALA A 182 -0.87 11.42 12.47
CA ALA A 182 -1.46 11.81 13.76
C ALA A 182 -2.31 13.08 13.60
N ALA A 183 -3.58 13.01 14.01
CA ALA A 183 -4.45 14.15 14.22
C ALA A 183 -4.06 14.86 15.53
N LYS A 184 -3.80 16.17 15.49
CA LYS A 184 -3.55 16.96 16.70
C LYS A 184 -4.87 17.26 17.41
N LYS A 185 -4.89 16.94 18.71
CA LYS A 185 -5.96 17.19 19.67
C LYS A 185 -6.15 18.69 19.87
N THR A 186 -7.29 19.22 19.42
CA THR A 186 -7.90 20.41 20.03
C THR A 186 -8.70 19.95 21.25
N ARG A 187 -8.47 20.61 22.39
CA ARG A 187 -9.23 20.43 23.63
C ARG A 187 -10.64 20.96 23.43
N LEU A 188 -11.54 20.12 22.90
CA LEU A 188 -12.98 20.39 22.86
C LEU A 188 -13.72 19.12 23.27
N SER A 189 -14.79 19.32 24.04
CA SER A 189 -15.61 18.32 24.73
C SER A 189 -15.88 17.06 23.91
N ARG A 190 -15.48 15.93 24.47
CA ARG A 190 -15.55 14.59 23.87
C ARG A 190 -17.01 14.13 23.75
N SER A 191 -17.63 14.35 22.59
CA SER A 191 -18.81 13.59 22.20
C SER A 191 -18.39 12.14 21.91
N SER A 192 -19.22 11.19 22.30
CA SER A 192 -18.98 9.76 22.21
C SER A 192 -18.97 9.27 20.76
N SER A 193 -17.83 9.32 20.08
CA SER A 193 -17.59 8.48 18.91
C SER A 193 -17.33 7.06 19.38
N SER A 194 -18.18 6.11 19.00
CA SER A 194 -18.00 4.69 19.27
C SER A 194 -16.62 4.23 18.79
N GLU A 195 -15.78 3.73 19.70
CA GLU A 195 -14.51 3.09 19.35
C GLU A 195 -14.76 1.97 18.32
N PRO A 196 -13.85 1.74 17.35
CA PRO A 196 -14.06 0.74 16.31
C PRO A 196 -14.16 -0.66 16.93
N THR A 197 -15.13 -1.44 16.46
CA THR A 197 -15.39 -2.81 16.94
C THR A 197 -14.23 -3.77 16.65
N PHE A 198 -13.42 -3.47 15.64
CA PHE A 198 -12.22 -4.20 15.27
C PHE A 198 -11.04 -3.27 15.08
N LEU A 199 -9.85 -3.75 15.44
CA LEU A 199 -8.57 -3.18 15.07
C LEU A 199 -8.11 -3.87 13.79
N THR A 200 -7.72 -3.09 12.77
CA THR A 200 -7.31 -3.62 11.47
C THR A 200 -5.90 -3.19 11.08
N ALA A 201 -5.20 -4.06 10.37
CA ALA A 201 -3.90 -3.77 9.79
C ALA A 201 -3.62 -4.68 8.62
N THR A 202 -2.64 -4.29 7.82
CA THR A 202 -2.32 -4.97 6.58
C THR A 202 -0.84 -4.87 6.23
N TYR A 203 -0.37 -5.87 5.49
CA TYR A 203 0.91 -5.89 4.81
C TYR A 203 0.74 -6.41 3.38
N LEU A 204 1.34 -5.70 2.42
CA LEU A 204 1.42 -6.13 1.02
C LEU A 204 2.32 -7.38 0.87
N PRO A 205 2.18 -8.15 -0.23
CA PRO A 205 2.94 -9.39 -0.46
C PRO A 205 4.47 -9.25 -0.29
N ASP A 206 5.03 -8.12 -0.73
CA ASP A 206 6.49 -7.88 -0.74
C ASP A 206 7.05 -7.50 0.64
N VAL A 207 6.23 -6.97 1.55
CA VAL A 207 6.73 -6.44 2.83
C VAL A 207 7.32 -7.56 3.71
N ILE A 208 6.67 -8.71 3.72
CA ILE A 208 7.03 -9.83 4.60
C ILE A 208 8.40 -10.45 4.22
N PRO A 209 8.66 -10.81 2.95
CA PRO A 209 9.99 -11.27 2.53
C PRO A 209 11.07 -10.19 2.66
N ASP A 210 10.78 -8.92 2.35
CA ASP A 210 11.74 -7.82 2.48
C ASP A 210 12.22 -7.63 3.92
N GLN A 211 11.35 -7.90 4.90
CA GLN A 211 11.69 -7.86 6.32
C GLN A 211 12.34 -9.15 6.84
N GLY A 212 12.35 -10.22 6.04
CA GLY A 212 12.80 -11.55 6.47
C GLY A 212 11.94 -12.14 7.59
N TRP A 213 10.67 -11.76 7.68
CA TRP A 213 9.77 -12.23 8.74
C TRP A 213 9.22 -13.63 8.45
N SER A 214 9.15 -14.46 9.49
CA SER A 214 8.27 -15.62 9.51
C SER A 214 6.80 -15.18 9.54
N LYS A 215 5.89 -16.11 9.23
CA LYS A 215 4.44 -15.83 9.27
C LYS A 215 3.96 -15.32 10.62
N GLN A 216 4.41 -15.95 11.70
CA GLN A 216 4.02 -15.54 13.05
C GLN A 216 4.56 -14.15 13.41
N GLN A 217 5.80 -13.83 13.04
CA GLN A 217 6.36 -12.48 13.24
C GLN A 217 5.58 -11.42 12.47
N ALA A 218 5.16 -11.72 11.23
CA ALA A 218 4.34 -10.82 10.44
C ALA A 218 2.96 -10.57 11.09
N ILE A 219 2.33 -11.61 11.62
CA ILE A 219 1.05 -11.51 12.34
C ILE A 219 1.19 -10.69 13.62
N ASP A 220 2.21 -10.97 14.43
CA ASP A 220 2.44 -10.22 15.68
C ASP A 220 2.74 -8.74 15.38
N SER A 221 3.51 -8.47 14.33
CA SER A 221 3.78 -7.12 13.83
C SER A 221 2.50 -6.42 13.33
N ALA A 222 1.64 -7.13 12.60
CA ALA A 222 0.36 -6.60 12.12
C ALA A 222 -0.58 -6.27 13.29
N ILE A 223 -0.65 -7.13 14.32
CA ILE A 223 -1.42 -6.87 15.55
C ILE A 223 -0.95 -5.57 16.21
N ARG A 224 0.37 -5.37 16.34
CA ARG A 224 0.92 -4.11 16.88
C ARG A 224 0.55 -2.92 16.00
N LYS A 225 0.67 -3.08 14.68
CA LYS A 225 0.32 -2.05 13.69
C LYS A 225 -1.17 -1.68 13.73
N ALA A 226 -2.04 -2.61 14.07
CA ALA A 226 -3.48 -2.38 14.26
C ALA A 226 -3.79 -1.55 15.53
N GLY A 227 -2.78 -1.32 16.38
CA GLY A 227 -2.89 -0.53 17.61
C GLY A 227 -3.06 -1.35 18.89
N PHE A 228 -2.92 -2.69 18.82
CA PHE A 228 -2.99 -3.52 20.02
C PHE A 228 -1.69 -3.44 20.83
N ASN A 229 -1.78 -2.86 22.02
CA ASN A 229 -0.64 -2.65 22.92
C ASN A 229 -0.54 -3.72 24.03
N GLY A 230 -1.48 -4.67 24.10
CA GLY A 230 -1.46 -5.74 25.12
C GLY A 230 -0.42 -6.83 24.87
N ARG A 231 -0.46 -7.89 25.69
CA ARG A 231 0.36 -9.10 25.47
C ARG A 231 -0.24 -9.90 24.31
N ILE A 232 0.58 -10.25 23.33
CA ILE A 232 0.17 -11.10 22.21
C ILE A 232 0.31 -12.56 22.64
N THR A 233 -0.81 -13.19 22.95
CA THR A 233 -0.90 -14.63 23.30
C THR A 233 -1.41 -15.44 22.11
N GLU A 234 -1.36 -16.76 22.21
CA GLU A 234 -1.90 -17.64 21.18
C GLU A 234 -3.41 -17.45 20.97
N ASP A 235 -4.16 -17.19 22.05
CA ASP A 235 -5.60 -16.91 21.95
C ASP A 235 -5.88 -15.62 21.17
N ILE A 236 -5.03 -14.59 21.33
CA ILE A 236 -5.13 -13.35 20.55
C ILE A 236 -4.90 -13.62 19.06
N ARG A 237 -3.92 -14.46 18.71
CA ARG A 237 -3.67 -14.83 17.31
C ARG A 237 -4.84 -15.62 16.73
N LYS A 238 -5.36 -16.58 17.48
CA LYS A 238 -6.53 -17.40 17.07
C LYS A 238 -7.82 -16.60 16.99
N ALA A 239 -7.93 -15.47 17.68
CA ALA A 239 -9.07 -14.57 17.59
C ALA A 239 -9.04 -13.67 16.34
N LEU A 240 -7.95 -13.67 15.56
CA LEU A 240 -7.87 -12.91 14.32
C LEU A 240 -8.77 -13.52 13.25
N ARG A 241 -9.51 -12.66 12.54
CA ARG A 241 -9.95 -12.97 11.18
C ARG A 241 -8.90 -12.41 10.22
N VAL A 242 -8.27 -13.30 9.46
CA VAL A 242 -7.25 -12.93 8.48
C VAL A 242 -7.82 -13.15 7.08
N ARG A 243 -7.69 -12.13 6.22
CA ARG A 243 -7.87 -12.27 4.78
C ARG A 243 -6.51 -12.25 4.11
N ARG A 244 -6.31 -13.11 3.12
CA ARG A 244 -5.17 -13.08 2.21
C ARG A 244 -5.61 -12.50 0.87
N TYR A 245 -4.68 -11.89 0.16
CA TYR A 245 -4.93 -11.33 -1.16
C TYR A 245 -3.64 -11.31 -1.98
N ARG A 246 -3.76 -11.15 -3.30
CA ARG A 246 -2.64 -10.92 -4.21
C ARG A 246 -2.56 -9.45 -4.59
N SER A 247 -1.42 -9.04 -5.13
CA SER A 247 -1.28 -7.72 -5.74
C SER A 247 -0.70 -7.86 -7.13
N GLU A 248 -1.35 -7.22 -8.10
CA GLU A 248 -0.78 -6.98 -9.41
C GLU A 248 -0.21 -5.58 -9.44
N LYS A 249 1.06 -5.48 -9.87
CA LYS A 249 1.82 -4.23 -9.82
C LYS A 249 2.38 -3.90 -11.19
N VAL A 250 2.23 -2.66 -11.57
CA VAL A 250 2.82 -2.08 -12.78
C VAL A 250 3.57 -0.80 -12.41
N GLN A 251 4.67 -0.54 -13.10
CA GLN A 251 5.46 0.67 -12.90
C GLN A 251 5.83 1.26 -14.26
N SER A 252 5.83 2.58 -14.34
CA SER A 252 6.26 3.32 -15.53
C SER A 252 6.97 4.60 -15.13
N THR A 253 8.00 4.96 -15.87
CA THR A 253 8.74 6.21 -15.66
C THR A 253 8.06 7.36 -16.39
N TRP A 254 8.43 8.59 -16.03
CA TRP A 254 8.04 9.77 -16.79
C TRP A 254 8.45 9.69 -18.26
N HIS A 255 9.59 9.07 -18.56
CA HIS A 255 10.06 8.93 -19.93
C HIS A 255 9.16 7.99 -20.74
N ASP A 256 8.69 6.90 -20.13
CA ASP A 256 7.74 5.98 -20.76
C ASP A 256 6.41 6.69 -21.05
N TYR A 257 5.92 7.48 -20.09
CA TYR A 257 4.74 8.32 -20.26
C TYR A 257 4.88 9.34 -21.40
N VAL A 258 6.00 10.06 -21.47
CA VAL A 258 6.25 11.05 -22.53
C VAL A 258 6.36 10.38 -23.89
N ALA A 259 7.04 9.23 -23.98
CA ALA A 259 7.14 8.46 -25.23
C ALA A 259 5.74 7.99 -25.70
N TRP A 260 4.95 7.40 -24.80
CA TRP A 260 3.57 7.00 -25.07
C TRP A 260 2.70 8.19 -25.56
N LYS A 261 2.85 9.36 -24.93
CA LYS A 261 2.12 10.58 -25.34
C LYS A 261 2.51 11.08 -26.73
N GLN A 262 3.78 10.89 -27.13
CA GLN A 262 4.26 11.25 -28.47
C GLN A 262 3.75 10.30 -29.54
N ASP A 263 3.61 9.01 -29.23
CA ASP A 263 3.11 8.00 -30.17
C ASP A 263 1.60 8.14 -30.46
N LEU A 264 0.86 8.88 -29.62
CA LEU A 264 -0.56 9.18 -29.81
C LEU A 264 -0.82 10.42 -30.69
N LEU A 265 0.21 11.19 -31.03
CA LEU A 265 0.13 12.43 -31.83
C LEU A 265 0.56 12.21 -33.28
#